data_AF-A0A2D8TCM4-F1
#
_entry.id   AF-A0A2D8TCM4-F1
#
_cell.length_a   1.000
_cell.length_b   1.000
_cell.length_c   1.000
_cell.angle_alpha   90.00
_cell.angle_beta   90.00
_cell.angle_gamma   90.00
#
_symmetry.space_group_name_H-M   'P 1'
#
loop_
_entity.id
_entity.type
_entity.pdbx_description
1 polymer ?
#
loop_
_entity_poly.entity_id
_entity_poly.type
_entity_poly.pdbx_seq_one_letter_code
_entity_poly.pdbx_strand_id
1 'polypeptide(L)' 'AMAMVISIIGVVVFTGLTAWDVQRIKSEYFYYAGHEVAQKMQVMGALSLYLNFVNLFQMLLNLTGERE' A
#
# COMPACT_ATOMS: atom_id res chain seq x y z
N ALA A 1 5.05 -21.96 13.83
CA ALA A 1 5.93 -20.96 14.48
C ALA A 1 6.69 -20.09 13.47
N MET A 2 7.59 -20.65 12.64
CA MET A 2 8.34 -19.85 11.65
C MET A 2 7.46 -19.17 10.58
N ALA A 3 6.41 -19.84 10.09
CA ALA A 3 5.46 -19.26 9.13
C ALA A 3 4.76 -18.01 9.67
N MET A 4 4.26 -18.07 10.91
CA MET A 4 3.63 -16.94 11.61
C MET A 4 4.58 -15.75 11.81
N VAL A 5 5.86 -16.00 12.13
CA VAL A 5 6.86 -14.91 12.26
C VAL A 5 7.11 -14.24 10.91
N ILE A 6 7.22 -15.04 9.84
CA ILE A 6 7.42 -14.53 8.48
C ILE A 6 6.20 -13.73 8.01
N SER A 7 4.98 -14.20 8.30
CA SER A 7 3.75 -13.50 7.92
C SER A 7 3.60 -12.16 8.65
N ILE A 8 3.91 -12.11 9.95
CA ILE A 8 3.93 -10.86 10.74
C ILE A 8 4.94 -9.86 10.18
N ILE A 9 6.18 -10.29 9.93
CA ILE A 9 7.22 -9.42 9.35
C ILE A 9 6.76 -8.88 8.00
N GLY A 10 6.19 -9.74 7.16
CA GLY A 10 5.62 -9.35 5.88
C GLY A 10 4.60 -8.21 6.04
N VAL A 11 3.62 -8.37 6.93
CA VAL A 11 2.57 -7.35 7.16
C VAL A 11 3.18 -6.03 7.63
N VAL A 12 4.12 -6.06 8.58
CA VAL A 12 4.76 -4.84 9.11
C VAL A 12 5.54 -4.10 8.02
N VAL A 13 6.36 -4.81 7.25
CA VAL A 13 7.15 -4.22 6.16
C VAL A 13 6.24 -3.62 5.09
N PHE A 14 5.23 -4.39 4.65
CA PHE A 14 4.33 -3.94 3.59
C PHE A 14 3.45 -2.77 4.02
N THR A 15 3.06 -2.73 5.30
CA THR A 15 2.34 -1.58 5.88
C THR A 15 3.23 -0.35 5.90
N GLY A 16 4.50 -0.48 6.29
CA GLY A 16 5.48 0.61 6.24
C GLY A 16 5.71 1.16 4.83
N LEU A 17 5.87 0.26 3.84
CA LEU A 17 5.99 0.65 2.42
C LEU A 17 4.73 1.36 1.91
N THR A 18 3.55 0.85 2.26
CA THR A 18 2.26 1.48 1.89
C THR A 18 2.12 2.87 2.51
N ALA A 19 2.54 3.05 3.76
CA ALA A 19 2.52 4.35 4.44
C ALA A 19 3.45 5.36 3.74
N TRP A 20 4.61 4.89 3.26
CA TRP A 20 5.50 5.73 2.45
C TRP A 20 4.89 6.11 1.10
N ASP A 21 4.23 5.17 0.41
CA ASP A 21 3.53 5.46 -0.85
C ASP A 21 2.44 6.53 -0.68
N VAL A 22 1.70 6.52 0.44
CA VAL A 22 0.72 7.58 0.75
C VAL A 22 1.39 8.95 0.81
N GLN A 23 2.53 9.05 1.49
CA GLN A 23 3.27 10.30 1.60
C GLN A 23 3.84 10.72 0.24
N ARG A 24 4.36 9.78 -0.55
CA ARG A 24 4.87 10.04 -1.90
C ARG A 24 3.79 10.58 -2.83
N ILE A 25 2.63 9.92 -2.91
CA ILE A 25 1.50 10.36 -3.74
C ILE A 25 1.03 11.76 -3.35
N LYS A 26 0.99 12.05 -2.04
CA LYS A 26 0.65 13.39 -1.55
C LYS A 26 1.68 14.44 -2.00
N SER A 27 2.97 14.12 -1.92
CA SER A 27 4.06 15.01 -2.39
C SER A 27 4.00 15.25 -3.90
N GLU A 28 3.80 14.19 -4.68
CA GLU A 28 3.68 14.25 -6.14
C GLU A 28 2.48 15.11 -6.56
N TYR A 29 1.34 14.98 -5.88
CA TYR A 29 0.16 15.82 -6.14
C TYR A 29 0.45 17.31 -6.02
N PHE A 30 1.18 17.73 -4.97
CA PHE A 30 1.57 19.12 -4.79
C PHE A 30 2.59 19.60 -5.83
N TYR A 31 3.51 18.72 -6.24
CA TYR A 31 4.51 19.05 -7.26
C TYR A 31 3.88 19.32 -8.63
N TYR A 32 2.85 18.56 -9.01
CA TYR A 32 2.16 18.71 -10.29
C TYR A 32 0.92 19.61 -10.23
N ALA A 33 0.64 20.25 -9.10
CA ALA A 33 -0.53 21.11 -8.93
C ALA A 33 -0.60 22.20 -10.02
N GLY A 34 -1.74 22.28 -10.72
CA GLY A 34 -1.96 23.26 -11.80
C GLY A 34 -1.45 22.83 -13.18
N HIS A 35 -0.85 21.65 -13.31
CA HIS A 35 -0.50 21.06 -14.62
C HIS A 35 -1.58 20.07 -15.05
N GLU A 36 -1.81 19.94 -16.35
CA GLU A 36 -2.77 18.97 -16.93
C GLU A 36 -2.48 17.52 -16.50
N VAL A 37 -1.21 17.23 -16.18
CA VAL A 37 -0.73 15.95 -15.67
C VAL A 37 -1.27 15.62 -14.26
N ALA A 38 -1.71 16.62 -13.48
CA ALA A 38 -2.17 16.43 -12.10
C ALA A 38 -3.35 15.45 -11.99
N GLN A 39 -4.32 15.54 -12.91
CA GLN A 39 -5.50 14.68 -12.88
C GLN A 39 -5.14 13.22 -13.16
N LYS A 40 -4.23 12.98 -14.12
CA LYS A 40 -3.72 11.62 -14.42
C LYS A 40 -2.94 11.05 -13.23
N MET A 41 -2.10 11.86 -12.59
CA MET A 41 -1.35 11.45 -11.40
C MET A 41 -2.27 11.11 -10.23
N GLN A 42 -3.37 11.85 -10.05
CA GLN A 42 -4.36 11.55 -9.02
C GLN A 42 -5.02 10.17 -9.22
N VAL A 43 -5.40 9.83 -10.46
CA VAL A 43 -5.96 8.51 -10.79
C VAL A 43 -4.93 7.40 -10.57
N MET A 44 -3.69 7.60 -11.01
CA MET A 44 -2.61 6.64 -10.81
C MET A 44 -2.28 6.42 -9.33
N GLY A 45 -2.25 7.49 -8.53
CA GLY A 45 -2.07 7.42 -7.09
C GLY A 45 -3.20 6.66 -6.40
N ALA A 46 -4.46 6.95 -6.76
CA ALA A 46 -5.62 6.24 -6.24
C ALA A 46 -5.58 4.73 -6.57
N LEU A 47 -5.22 4.37 -7.81
CA LEU A 47 -5.06 2.97 -8.22
C LEU A 47 -3.93 2.28 -7.42
N SER A 48 -2.80 2.94 -7.23
CA SER A 48 -1.69 2.41 -6.44
C SER A 48 -2.12 2.12 -4.98
N LEU A 49 -2.86 3.04 -4.36
CA LEU A 49 -3.38 2.84 -3.00
C LEU A 49 -4.40 1.71 -2.94
N TYR A 50 -5.23 1.54 -3.96
CA TYR A 50 -6.15 0.41 -4.05
C TYR A 50 -5.41 -0.93 -4.11
N LEU A 51 -4.36 -1.04 -4.93
CA LEU A 51 -3.54 -2.25 -5.01
C LEU A 51 -2.81 -2.54 -3.69
N ASN A 52 -2.26 -1.50 -3.05
CA ASN A 52 -1.63 -1.63 -1.73
C ASN A 52 -2.63 -2.12 -0.68
N PHE A 53 -3.87 -1.61 -0.71
CA PHE A 53 -4.95 -2.07 0.17
C PHE A 53 -5.28 -3.55 -0.06
N VAL A 54 -5.44 -3.98 -1.31
CA VAL A 54 -5.73 -5.39 -1.64
C VAL A 54 -4.61 -6.31 -1.17
N ASN A 55 -3.35 -5.93 -1.37
CA ASN A 55 -2.21 -6.71 -0.90
C ASN A 55 -2.16 -6.81 0.63
N LEU A 56 -2.32 -5.69 1.34
CA LEU A 56 -2.39 -5.69 2.80
C LEU A 56 -3.56 -6.55 3.30
N PHE A 57 -4.72 -6.45 2.66
CA PHE A 57 -5.89 -7.23 3.02
C PHE A 57 -5.63 -8.73 2.84
N GLN A 58 -5.04 -9.17 1.73
CA GLN A 58 -4.66 -10.56 1.51
C GLN A 58 -3.65 -11.06 2.55
N MET A 59 -2.67 -10.23 2.92
CA MET A 59 -1.68 -10.60 3.94
C MET A 59 -2.31 -10.72 5.33
N LEU A 60 -3.26 -9.84 5.66
CA LEU A 60 -4.04 -9.94 6.90
C LEU A 60 -4.94 -11.18 6.90
N LEU A 61 -5.56 -11.52 5.76
CA LEU A 61 -6.32 -12.76 5.61
C LEU A 61 -5.43 -13.99 5.80
N ASN A 62 -4.22 -13.99 5.26
CA ASN A 62 -3.28 -15.11 5.45
C ASN A 62 -2.80 -15.20 6.91
N LEU A 63 -2.55 -14.07 7.57
CA LEU A 63 -2.14 -14.01 8.98
C LEU A 63 -3.25 -14.46 9.94
N THR A 64 -4.50 -14.07 9.67
CA THR A 64 -5.66 -14.38 10.53
C THR A 64 -6.37 -15.67 10.14
N GLY A 65 -6.17 -16.12 8.91
CA GLY A 65 -6.80 -17.27 8.28
C GLY A 65 -5.87 -18.45 8.08
N GLU A 66 -4.69 -18.48 8.71
CA GLU A 66 -3.91 -19.71 8.93
C GLU A 66 -4.81 -20.72 9.67
N ARG A 67 -5.57 -21.49 8.88
CA ARG A 67 -6.29 -22.69 9.29
C ARG A 67 -5.29 -23.84 9.13
N GLU A 68 -5.12 -24.61 10.20
CA GLU A 68 -4.47 -25.92 10.15
C GLU A 68 -5.06 -26.81 9.05
#